data_AF-A0A1M5KUN6-F1
#
_entry.id   AF-A0A1M5KUN6-F1
#
_cell.length_a   1.000
_cell.length_b   1.000
_cell.length_c   1.000
_cell.angle_alpha   90.00
_cell.angle_beta   90.00
_cell.angle_gamma   90.00
#
_symmetry.space_group_name_H-M   'P 1'
#
loop_
_entity.id
_entity.type
_entity.pdbx_description
1 polymer ?
#
loop_
_entity_poly.entity_id
_entity_poly.type
_entity_poly.pdbx_seq_one_letter_code
_entity_poly.pdbx_strand_id
1 'polypeptide(L)'
;MERSLSALEEQAAAALRRARRLPVGAERNDLRQLAMGLLWLHRNGMEALMKQRLTAAGEIDPRQPEFIKASQERVTLITDR
;
A
#
# COMPACT_ATOMS: atom_id res chain seq x y z
N MET A 1 -7.60 17.86 -15.52
CA MET A 1 -8.39 16.64 -15.26
C MET A 1 -8.37 16.40 -13.76
N GLU A 2 -9.47 16.67 -13.07
CA GLU A 2 -9.65 16.30 -11.66
C GLU A 2 -9.64 14.77 -11.58
N ARG A 3 -8.58 14.20 -11.01
CA ARG A 3 -8.52 12.77 -10.75
C ARG A 3 -9.36 12.55 -9.50
N SER A 4 -10.54 11.96 -9.65
CA SER A 4 -11.39 11.59 -8.51
C SER A 4 -10.58 10.68 -7.60
N LEU A 5 -10.35 11.13 -6.37
CA LEU A 5 -9.67 10.33 -5.37
C LEU A 5 -10.56 9.16 -4.97
N SER A 6 -9.97 7.99 -4.76
CA SER A 6 -10.67 6.89 -4.11
C SER A 6 -10.93 7.22 -2.64
N ALA A 7 -11.92 6.56 -2.03
CA ALA A 7 -12.24 6.78 -0.60
C ALA A 7 -11.01 6.59 0.33
N LEU A 8 -10.10 5.67 0.00
CA LEU A 8 -8.85 5.47 0.75
C LEU A 8 -7.88 6.65 0.57
N GLU A 9 -7.77 7.19 -0.64
CA GLU A 9 -6.93 8.38 -0.90
C GLU A 9 -7.50 9.62 -0.21
N GLU A 10 -8.82 9.78 -0.16
CA GLU A 10 -9.48 10.86 0.59
C GLU A 10 -9.19 10.77 2.10
N GLN A 11 -9.30 9.57 2.68
CA GLN A 11 -8.98 9.32 4.08
C GLN A 11 -7.49 9.57 4.38
N ALA A 12 -6.59 9.12 3.51
CA ALA A 12 -5.16 9.39 3.62
C ALA A 12 -4.86 10.90 3.55
N ALA A 13 -5.50 11.62 2.63
CA ALA A 13 -5.37 13.06 2.50
C ALA A 13 -5.93 13.79 3.73
N ALA A 14 -7.03 13.32 4.32
CA ALA A 14 -7.58 13.86 5.57
C ALA A 14 -6.61 13.66 6.75
N ALA A 15 -6.02 12.47 6.87
CA ALA A 15 -5.01 12.17 7.90
C ALA A 15 -3.77 13.07 7.77
N LEU A 16 -3.25 13.28 6.55
CA LEU A 16 -2.13 14.19 6.31
C LEU A 16 -2.48 15.65 6.63
N ARG A 17 -3.69 16.11 6.26
CA ARG A 17 -4.18 17.45 6.62
C ARG A 17 -4.27 17.63 8.13
N ARG A 18 -4.66 16.60 8.88
CA ARG A 18 -4.67 16.62 10.35
C ARG A 18 -3.25 16.62 10.91
N ALA A 19 -2.35 15.79 10.38
CA ALA A 19 -0.95 15.73 10.81
C ALA A 19 -0.19 17.06 10.63
N ARG A 20 -0.52 17.83 9.57
CA ARG A 20 0.07 19.16 9.32
C ARG A 20 -0.31 20.20 10.37
N ARG A 21 -1.44 20.01 11.07
CA ARG A 21 -1.91 20.93 12.12
C ARG A 21 -1.33 20.63 13.50
N LEU A 22 -0.66 19.48 13.66
CA LEU A 22 -0.07 19.07 14.92
C LEU A 22 1.39 19.52 15.02
N PRO A 23 1.86 19.87 16.23
CA PRO A 23 3.28 20.05 16.48
C PRO A 23 4.04 18.73 16.27
N VAL A 24 5.37 18.80 16.19
CA VAL A 24 6.21 17.61 16.09
C VAL A 24 6.02 16.76 17.35
N GLY A 25 5.59 15.51 17.16
CA GLY A 25 5.27 14.57 18.25
C GLY A 25 4.70 13.25 17.75
N ALA A 26 4.42 12.34 18.68
CA ALA A 26 3.92 10.99 18.39
C ALA A 26 2.63 11.00 17.55
N GLU A 27 1.63 11.78 17.97
CA GLU A 27 0.35 11.92 17.26
C GLU A 27 0.48 12.34 15.79
N ARG A 28 1.44 13.24 15.49
CA ARG A 28 1.75 13.65 14.12
C ARG A 28 2.34 12.50 13.32
N ASN A 29 3.22 11.72 13.94
CA ASN A 29 3.86 10.57 13.32
C ASN A 29 2.85 9.46 13.04
N ASP A 30 1.94 9.20 13.98
CA ASP A 30 0.92 8.16 13.85
C ASP A 30 -0.04 8.48 12.70
N LEU A 31 -0.46 9.73 12.56
CA LEU A 31 -1.27 10.16 11.42
C LEU A 31 -0.54 10.08 10.08
N ARG A 32 0.79 10.29 10.06
CA ARG A 32 1.60 10.11 8.84
C ARG A 32 1.72 8.63 8.49
N GLN A 33 1.97 7.77 9.47
CA GLN A 33 2.02 6.32 9.29
C GLN A 33 0.68 5.77 8.82
N LEU A 34 -0.42 6.22 9.40
CA LEU A 34 -1.77 5.87 8.97
C LEU A 34 -2.00 6.24 7.50
N ALA A 35 -1.67 7.48 7.11
CA ALA A 35 -1.82 7.92 5.73
C ALA A 35 -0.95 7.11 4.76
N MET A 36 0.29 6.79 5.13
CA MET A 36 1.17 5.94 4.33
C MET A 36 0.60 4.53 4.18
N GLY A 37 0.07 3.94 5.24
CA GLY A 37 -0.59 2.64 5.22
C GLY A 37 -1.82 2.62 4.31
N LEU A 38 -2.66 3.65 4.36
CA LEU A 38 -3.84 3.78 3.49
C LEU A 38 -3.46 3.93 2.01
N LEU A 39 -2.42 4.71 1.70
CA LEU A 39 -1.93 4.84 0.32
C LEU A 39 -1.29 3.54 -0.18
N TRP A 40 -0.55 2.84 0.68
CA TRP A 40 0.02 1.55 0.35
C TRP A 40 -1.09 0.52 0.09
N LEU A 41 -2.14 0.52 0.91
CA LEU A 41 -3.30 -0.37 0.74
C LEU A 41 -4.09 -0.04 -0.54
N HIS A 42 -4.26 1.23 -0.88
CA HIS A 42 -4.89 1.59 -2.15
C HIS A 42 -4.08 1.05 -3.36
N ARG A 43 -2.75 1.12 -3.27
CA ARG A 43 -1.84 0.72 -4.37
C ARG A 43 -1.58 -0.78 -4.47
N ASN A 44 -1.52 -1.47 -3.33
CA ASN A 44 -1.06 -2.87 -3.24
C ASN A 44 -2.07 -3.79 -2.52
N GLY A 45 -3.06 -3.21 -1.86
CA GLY A 45 -3.85 -3.87 -0.82
C GLY A 45 -4.75 -4.96 -1.33
N MET A 46 -5.31 -4.84 -2.53
CA MET A 46 -6.16 -5.91 -3.07
C MET A 46 -5.34 -7.17 -3.39
N GLU A 47 -4.14 -7.05 -3.95
CA GLU A 47 -3.27 -8.21 -4.17
C GLU A 47 -2.74 -8.79 -2.85
N ALA A 48 -2.32 -7.94 -1.91
CA ALA A 48 -1.77 -8.40 -0.64
C ALA A 48 -2.83 -9.07 0.25
N LEU A 49 -4.03 -8.50 0.33
CA LEU A 49 -5.16 -9.10 1.05
C LEU A 49 -5.64 -10.38 0.38
N MET A 50 -5.65 -10.43 -0.95
CA MET A 50 -6.02 -11.64 -1.69
C MET A 50 -4.97 -12.74 -1.49
N LYS A 51 -3.67 -12.41 -1.55
CA LYS A 51 -2.58 -13.35 -1.22
C LYS A 51 -2.69 -13.85 0.23
N GLN A 52 -2.90 -12.97 1.20
CA GLN A 52 -3.10 -13.35 2.60
C GLN A 52 -4.33 -14.24 2.80
N ARG A 53 -5.46 -13.91 2.16
CA ARG A 53 -6.69 -14.71 2.23
C ARG A 53 -6.52 -16.09 1.59
N LEU A 54 -5.85 -16.16 0.44
CA LEU A 54 -5.58 -17.41 -0.26
C LEU A 54 -4.57 -18.29 0.51
N THR A 55 -3.57 -17.69 1.16
CA THR A 55 -2.68 -18.41 2.10
C THR A 55 -3.42 -18.87 3.37
N ALA A 56 -4.35 -18.07 3.89
CA ALA A 56 -5.14 -18.43 5.07
C ALA A 56 -6.22 -19.50 4.77
N ALA A 57 -6.70 -19.55 3.53
CA ALA A 57 -7.64 -20.57 3.03
C ALA A 57 -6.95 -21.89 2.65
N GLY A 58 -5.61 -21.97 2.73
CA GLY A 58 -4.85 -23.15 2.35
C GLY A 58 -4.76 -23.41 0.84
N GLU A 59 -5.21 -22.47 0.01
CA GLU A 59 -5.11 -22.55 -1.46
C GLU A 59 -3.70 -22.20 -1.96
N ILE A 60 -2.87 -21.56 -1.13
CA ILE A 60 -1.46 -21.24 -1.42
C ILE A 60 -0.58 -21.74 -0.27
N ASP A 61 0.32 -22.69 -0.57
CA ASP A 61 1.34 -23.15 0.38
C ASP A 61 2.51 -22.13 0.43
N PRO A 62 2.81 -21.52 1.59
CA PRO A 62 3.94 -20.60 1.74
C PRO A 62 5.32 -21.24 1.49
N ARG A 63 5.40 -22.56 1.32
CA ARG A 63 6.63 -23.30 0.99
C ARG A 63 6.91 -23.46 -0.51
N GLN A 64 6.01 -23.03 -1.40
CA GLN A 64 6.23 -23.10 -2.86
C GLN A 64 6.50 -21.71 -3.47
N PRO A 65 7.73 -21.41 -3.91
CA PRO A 65 8.19 -20.06 -4.30
C PRO A 65 7.96 -19.73 -5.79
N GLU A 66 6.97 -20.34 -6.44
CA GLU A 66 6.82 -20.29 -7.91
C GLU A 66 6.51 -18.88 -8.46
N PHE A 67 6.04 -17.94 -7.63
CA PHE A 67 5.51 -16.65 -8.12
C PHE A 67 6.29 -15.39 -7.68
N ILE A 68 7.37 -15.51 -6.88
CA ILE A 68 8.18 -14.33 -6.53
C ILE A 68 8.95 -13.79 -7.75
N LYS A 69 9.23 -14.63 -8.77
CA LYS A 69 9.99 -14.20 -9.96
C LYS A 69 9.21 -13.30 -10.93
N ALA A 70 7.89 -13.46 -11.06
CA ALA A 70 7.12 -12.75 -12.10
C ALA A 70 6.92 -11.24 -11.82
N SER A 71 7.09 -10.79 -10.58
CA SER A 71 6.96 -9.37 -10.23
C SER A 71 8.29 -8.62 -10.19
N GLN A 72 9.43 -9.32 -10.19
CA GLN A 72 10.77 -8.71 -10.21
C GLN A 72 11.24 -8.37 -11.65
N GLU A 73 10.78 -9.11 -12.67
CA GLU A 73 11.17 -8.87 -14.06
C GLU A 73 10.57 -7.60 -14.70
N ARG A 74 9.61 -6.93 -14.05
CA ARG A 74 9.05 -5.66 -14.57
C ARG A 74 9.72 -4.40 -14.02
N VAL A 75 10.58 -4.51 -13.01
CA VAL A 75 11.32 -3.35 -12.45
C VAL A 75 12.64 -3.11 -13.19
N THR A 76 13.17 -4.09 -13.94
CA THR A 76 14.45 -3.98 -14.65
C THR A 76 14.37 -3.54 -16.12
N LEU A 77 13.19 -3.22 -16.67
CA LEU A 77 13.05 -2.74 -18.06
C LEU A 77 12.75 -1.24 -18.19
N ILE A 78 12.82 -0.45 -17.10
CA ILE A 78 12.62 1.02 -17.12
C ILE A 78 13.88 1.77 -16.64
N THR A 79 15.05 1.13 -16.67
CA THR A 79 16.35 1.80 -16.47
C THR A 79 17.34 1.34 -17.54
N ASP A 80 16.95 1.40 -18.80
CA ASP A 80 17.89 1.51 -19.92
C ASP A 80 17.21 2.17 -21.12
N ARG A 81 17.18 3.51 -21.10
CA ARG A 81 17.16 4.40 -22.27
C ARG A 81 17.34 5.86 -21.87
#